data_AF-A0A3B3YU60-F1
#
_entry.id   AF-A0A3B3YU60-F1
#
_cell.length_a   1.000
_cell.length_b   1.000
_cell.length_c   1.000
_cell.angle_alpha   90.00
_cell.angle_beta   90.00
_cell.angle_gamma   90.00
#
_symmetry.space_group_name_H-M   'P 1'
#
loop_
_entity.id
_entity.type
_entity.pdbx_description
1 polymer ?
#
loop_
_entity_poly.entity_id
_entity_poly.type
_entity_poly.pdbx_seq_one_letter_code
_entity_poly.pdbx_strand_id
1 'polypeptide(L)'
;QLSKLQCKQHQDTELLEEIRSFSKQRAAIEKEYAQVRTHGLFRSVFGVWRSVVDATAQTAASRLTAAEEYRRLFGHASKSIHNAKEIHVLEQLQRVQGEVVDALRELHRVKKNYHHLSHIASVAREKAADAQTRSEIQTRKSEHGIFHFKSGQHKMTAKLSARLKECEDRLNEARNEYLLTLAAVNSHHQHYHTEDLPLLMEVRNSHTDQVEARASHIWL
;
A
#
# COMPACT_ATOMS: atom_id res chain seq x y z
N GLN A 1 -7.94 6.02 -4.03
CA GLN A 1 -8.12 5.73 -2.59
C GLN A 1 -7.10 6.49 -1.75
N LEU A 2 -5.80 6.44 -2.08
CA LEU A 2 -4.73 7.19 -1.41
C LEU A 2 -4.98 8.71 -1.32
N SER A 3 -5.38 9.35 -2.43
CA SER A 3 -5.65 10.80 -2.43
C SER A 3 -6.83 11.21 -1.52
N LYS A 4 -7.87 10.37 -1.40
CA LYS A 4 -8.96 10.61 -0.44
C LYS A 4 -8.49 10.49 1.01
N LEU A 5 -7.54 9.58 1.27
CA LEU A 5 -6.94 9.39 2.59
C LEU A 5 -6.02 10.55 2.98
N GLN A 6 -5.19 11.01 2.05
CA GLN A 6 -4.34 12.19 2.26
C GLN A 6 -5.18 13.44 2.52
N CYS A 7 -6.30 13.62 1.81
CA CYS A 7 -7.21 14.73 2.03
C CYS A 7 -7.85 14.69 3.43
N LYS A 8 -8.30 13.51 3.88
CA LYS A 8 -8.83 13.35 5.24
C LYS A 8 -7.78 13.62 6.32
N GLN A 9 -6.57 13.09 6.16
CA GLN A 9 -5.46 13.33 7.10
C GLN A 9 -5.13 14.83 7.22
N HIS A 10 -5.14 15.54 6.09
CA HIS A 10 -4.89 16.98 6.08
C HIS A 10 -5.97 17.75 6.85
N GLN A 11 -7.25 17.43 6.62
CA GLN A 11 -8.37 18.04 7.33
C GLN A 11 -8.33 17.79 8.84
N ASP A 12 -8.03 16.55 9.27
CA ASP A 12 -7.96 16.21 10.69
C ASP A 12 -6.81 16.96 11.39
N THR A 13 -5.71 17.23 10.67
CA THR A 13 -4.58 18.02 11.18
C THR A 13 -4.95 19.49 11.35
N GLU A 14 -5.62 20.09 10.38
CA GLU A 14 -6.07 21.49 10.43
C GLU A 14 -7.01 21.73 11.63
N LEU A 15 -7.98 20.83 11.84
CA LEU A 15 -8.93 20.91 12.95
C LEU A 15 -8.23 20.91 14.33
N LEU A 16 -7.19 20.10 14.50
CA LEU A 16 -6.41 20.04 15.75
C LEU A 16 -5.61 21.32 16.03
N GLU A 17 -5.26 22.08 15.00
CA GLU A 17 -4.62 23.40 15.16
C GLU A 17 -5.62 24.47 15.58
N GLU A 18 -6.84 24.43 15.02
CA GLU A 18 -7.93 25.34 15.41
C GLU A 18 -8.32 25.17 16.89
N ILE A 19 -8.50 23.93 17.36
CA ILE A 19 -8.82 23.63 18.77
C ILE A 19 -7.73 24.16 19.71
N ARG A 20 -6.47 24.04 19.31
CA ARG A 20 -5.32 24.54 20.08
C ARG A 20 -5.35 26.07 20.20
N SER A 21 -5.64 26.76 19.09
CA SER A 21 -5.73 28.23 19.05
C SER A 21 -6.85 28.73 19.96
N PHE A 22 -8.04 28.14 19.84
CA PHE A 22 -9.20 28.47 20.67
C PHE A 22 -8.92 28.32 22.17
N SER A 23 -8.31 27.20 22.57
CA SER A 23 -7.97 26.93 23.98
C SER A 23 -7.00 27.96 24.56
N LYS A 24 -6.03 28.42 23.75
CA LYS A 24 -5.06 29.45 24.16
C LYS A 24 -5.73 30.80 24.40
N GLN A 25 -6.69 31.18 23.56
CA GLN A 25 -7.48 32.40 23.75
C GLN A 25 -8.35 32.33 25.00
N ARG A 26 -8.99 31.18 25.29
CA ARG A 26 -9.81 31.02 26.50
C ARG A 26 -9.02 31.19 27.79
N ALA A 27 -7.82 30.61 27.85
CA ALA A 27 -6.93 30.74 29.02
C ALA A 27 -6.46 32.18 29.26
N ALA A 28 -6.26 32.98 28.20
CA ALA A 28 -5.92 34.39 28.33
C ALA A 28 -7.05 35.20 28.98
N ILE A 29 -8.29 34.95 28.56
CA ILE A 29 -9.49 35.60 29.10
C ILE A 29 -9.69 35.28 30.59
N GLU A 30 -9.53 34.00 30.97
CA GLU A 30 -9.66 33.58 32.38
C GLU A 30 -8.61 34.24 33.29
N LYS A 31 -7.38 34.43 32.77
CA LYS A 31 -6.29 35.09 33.50
C LYS A 31 -6.59 36.57 33.77
N GLU A 32 -7.13 37.29 32.78
CA GLU A 32 -7.53 38.69 32.94
C GLU A 32 -8.67 38.84 33.96
N TYR A 33 -9.61 37.90 33.98
CA TYR A 33 -10.72 37.90 34.92
C TYR A 33 -10.28 37.69 36.39
N ALA A 34 -9.27 36.86 36.61
CA ALA A 34 -8.72 36.59 37.94
C ALA A 34 -7.93 37.79 38.52
N GLN A 35 -7.27 38.58 37.67
CA GLN A 35 -6.49 39.76 38.09
C GLN A 35 -7.35 40.86 38.73
N VAL A 36 -8.59 41.03 38.28
CA VAL A 36 -9.51 42.07 38.81
C VAL A 36 -9.92 41.80 40.27
N ARG A 37 -9.85 40.55 40.74
CA ARG A 37 -10.41 40.09 42.03
C ARG A 37 -9.49 40.21 43.25
N THR A 38 -8.23 40.57 43.08
CA THR A 38 -7.18 40.41 44.13
C THR A 38 -6.73 41.70 44.82
N HIS A 39 -7.41 42.82 44.59
CA HIS A 39 -7.04 44.14 45.16
C HIS A 39 -7.74 44.47 46.50
N GLY A 40 -7.45 43.77 47.61
CA GLY A 40 -7.98 44.16 48.93
C GLY A 40 -7.41 43.54 50.24
N LEU A 41 -6.61 44.35 50.97
CA LEU A 41 -6.39 44.50 52.45
C LEU A 41 -5.40 43.66 53.35
N PHE A 42 -4.27 44.31 53.74
CA PHE A 42 -3.47 44.60 55.00
C PHE A 42 -3.09 43.66 56.22
N ARG A 43 -1.97 44.02 56.92
CA ARG A 43 -0.75 43.26 57.40
C ARG A 43 -0.37 43.27 58.91
N SER A 44 -0.27 42.07 59.57
CA SER A 44 0.69 41.67 60.65
C SER A 44 0.57 40.16 61.03
N VAL A 45 -0.55 39.71 61.62
CA VAL A 45 -1.02 38.29 61.45
C VAL A 45 -1.15 38.00 59.97
N PHE A 46 -1.61 39.00 59.24
CA PHE A 46 -1.61 38.98 57.80
C PHE A 46 -0.22 38.91 57.17
N GLY A 47 0.89 39.27 57.82
CA GLY A 47 2.22 39.02 57.27
C GLY A 47 2.56 37.53 57.24
N VAL A 48 2.27 36.83 58.34
CA VAL A 48 2.43 35.37 58.45
C VAL A 48 1.42 34.65 57.57
N TRP A 49 0.14 35.03 57.64
CA TRP A 49 -0.91 34.50 56.76
C TRP A 49 -0.57 34.79 55.30
N ARG A 50 -0.06 35.97 54.96
CA ARG A 50 0.45 36.27 53.62
C ARG A 50 1.61 35.35 53.26
N SER A 51 2.59 35.12 54.12
CA SER A 51 3.68 34.19 53.84
C SER A 51 3.18 32.75 53.63
N VAL A 52 2.16 32.31 54.37
CA VAL A 52 1.53 30.98 54.18
C VAL A 52 0.74 30.93 52.88
N VAL A 53 0.00 31.99 52.56
CA VAL A 53 -0.73 32.14 51.29
C VAL A 53 0.25 32.18 50.12
N ASP A 54 1.34 32.93 50.23
CA ASP A 54 2.40 33.04 49.22
C ASP A 54 3.13 31.70 49.04
N ALA A 55 3.46 30.98 50.12
CA ALA A 55 4.05 29.65 50.05
C ALA A 55 3.09 28.61 49.44
N THR A 56 1.79 28.71 49.76
CA THR A 56 0.74 27.86 49.18
C THR A 56 0.56 28.19 47.70
N ALA A 57 0.57 29.47 47.34
CA ALA A 57 0.51 29.94 45.95
C ALA A 57 1.74 29.50 45.15
N GLN A 58 2.94 29.58 45.74
CA GLN A 58 4.18 29.12 45.12
C GLN A 58 4.16 27.59 44.94
N THR A 59 3.66 26.85 45.93
CA THR A 59 3.50 25.39 45.83
C THR A 59 2.48 25.04 44.74
N ALA A 60 1.34 25.74 44.69
CA ALA A 60 0.35 25.57 43.65
C ALA A 60 0.92 25.90 42.26
N ALA A 61 1.67 26.99 42.13
CA ALA A 61 2.36 27.37 40.89
C ALA A 61 3.36 26.29 40.45
N SER A 62 4.20 25.78 41.37
CA SER A 62 5.15 24.70 41.05
C SER A 62 4.45 23.41 40.59
N ARG A 63 3.31 23.06 41.20
CA ARG A 63 2.48 21.91 40.80
C ARG A 63 1.84 22.12 39.43
N LEU A 64 1.35 23.33 39.15
CA LEU A 64 0.80 23.68 37.84
C LEU A 64 1.87 23.60 36.75
N THR A 65 3.06 24.16 36.98
CA THR A 65 4.19 24.06 36.03
C THR A 65 4.59 22.61 35.79
N ALA A 66 4.70 21.78 36.82
CA ALA A 66 4.98 20.36 36.65
C ALA A 66 3.89 19.63 35.85
N ALA A 67 2.61 19.93 36.12
CA ALA A 67 1.49 19.36 35.39
C ALA A 67 1.47 19.80 33.90
N GLU A 68 1.82 21.05 33.62
CA GLU A 68 1.97 21.57 32.25
C GLU A 68 3.12 20.87 31.52
N GLU A 69 4.26 20.65 32.17
CA GLU A 69 5.39 19.92 31.59
C GLU A 69 5.05 18.45 31.31
N TYR A 70 4.35 17.76 32.23
CA TYR A 70 3.88 16.40 31.96
C TYR A 70 2.88 16.35 30.80
N ARG A 71 1.93 17.29 30.75
CA ARG A 71 0.98 17.41 29.64
C ARG A 71 1.70 17.65 28.31
N ARG A 72 2.74 18.49 28.31
CA ARG A 72 3.57 18.79 27.15
C ARG A 72 4.35 17.56 26.68
N LEU A 73 5.09 16.89 27.58
CA LEU A 73 5.87 15.70 27.26
C LEU A 73 5.00 14.54 26.77
N PHE A 74 3.89 14.27 27.46
CA PHE A 74 2.93 13.26 27.04
C PHE A 74 2.31 13.60 25.68
N GLY A 75 1.95 14.88 25.46
CA GLY A 75 1.45 15.36 24.19
C GLY A 75 2.44 15.16 23.04
N HIS A 76 3.73 15.46 23.23
CA HIS A 76 4.75 15.24 22.21
C HIS A 76 5.01 13.75 21.95
N ALA A 77 5.17 12.94 23.00
CA ALA A 77 5.40 11.51 22.86
C ALA A 77 4.22 10.82 22.15
N SER A 78 2.98 11.15 22.53
CA SER A 78 1.77 10.62 21.89
C SER A 78 1.69 11.01 20.42
N LYS A 79 1.96 12.28 20.07
CA LYS A 79 1.98 12.74 18.67
C LYS A 79 3.08 12.05 17.86
N SER A 80 4.27 11.88 18.43
CA SER A 80 5.39 11.23 17.75
C SER A 80 5.09 9.76 17.46
N ILE A 81 4.57 9.02 18.45
CA ILE A 81 4.17 7.61 18.27
C ILE A 81 3.05 7.49 17.24
N HIS A 82 2.08 8.42 17.27
CA HIS A 82 0.99 8.45 16.31
C HIS A 82 1.51 8.66 14.89
N ASN A 83 2.28 9.72 14.65
CA ASN A 83 2.84 10.03 13.33
C ASN A 83 3.70 8.87 12.80
N ALA A 84 4.51 8.23 13.66
CA ALA A 84 5.34 7.10 13.27
C ALA A 84 4.50 5.90 12.81
N LYS A 85 3.41 5.59 13.52
CA LYS A 85 2.48 4.50 13.14
C LYS A 85 1.71 4.82 11.86
N GLU A 86 1.27 6.07 11.67
CA GLU A 86 0.60 6.49 10.44
C GLU A 86 1.52 6.38 9.22
N ILE A 87 2.76 6.86 9.34
CA ILE A 87 3.79 6.71 8.30
C ILE A 87 4.00 5.24 7.99
N HIS A 88 4.11 4.39 9.00
CA HIS A 88 4.26 2.96 8.81
C HIS A 88 3.10 2.34 8.00
N VAL A 89 1.84 2.63 8.35
CA VAL A 89 0.67 2.12 7.62
C VAL A 89 0.65 2.60 6.16
N LEU A 90 1.01 3.85 5.91
CA LEU A 90 1.11 4.40 4.56
C LEU A 90 2.21 3.70 3.74
N GLU A 91 3.38 3.49 4.33
CA GLU A 91 4.50 2.78 3.69
C GLU A 91 4.13 1.33 3.38
N GLN A 92 3.48 0.62 4.32
CA GLN A 92 2.99 -0.74 4.08
C GLN A 92 1.99 -0.78 2.92
N LEU A 93 1.03 0.14 2.91
CA LEU A 93 0.02 0.21 1.84
C LEU A 93 0.66 0.50 0.48
N GLN A 94 1.60 1.43 0.41
CA GLN A 94 2.33 1.75 -0.81
C GLN A 94 3.14 0.56 -1.31
N ARG A 95 3.79 -0.18 -0.40
CA ARG A 95 4.55 -1.37 -0.75
C ARG A 95 3.65 -2.45 -1.38
N VAL A 96 2.57 -2.83 -0.69
CA VAL A 96 1.66 -3.88 -1.19
C VAL A 96 1.01 -3.47 -2.51
N GLN A 97 0.62 -2.19 -2.66
CA GLN A 97 0.11 -1.68 -3.94
C GLN A 97 1.16 -1.74 -5.05
N GLY A 98 2.42 -1.42 -4.74
CA GLY A 98 3.54 -1.56 -5.67
C GLY A 98 3.75 -3.00 -6.14
N GLU A 99 3.74 -3.95 -5.20
CA GLU A 99 3.90 -5.37 -5.49
C GLU A 99 2.79 -5.91 -6.40
N VAL A 100 1.53 -5.50 -6.18
CA VAL A 100 0.39 -5.85 -7.07
C VAL A 100 0.58 -5.27 -8.47
N VAL A 101 1.04 -4.01 -8.58
CA VAL A 101 1.30 -3.36 -9.88
C VAL A 101 2.43 -4.07 -10.63
N ASP A 102 3.51 -4.44 -9.95
CA ASP A 102 4.64 -5.13 -10.57
C ASP A 102 4.25 -6.55 -11.02
N ALA A 103 3.44 -7.26 -10.24
CA ALA A 103 2.89 -8.56 -10.64
C ALA A 103 2.00 -8.45 -11.91
N LEU A 104 1.21 -7.38 -12.03
CA LEU A 104 0.41 -7.11 -13.24
C LEU A 104 1.28 -6.78 -14.46
N ARG A 105 2.38 -6.03 -14.28
CA ARG A 105 3.35 -5.75 -15.36
C ARG A 105 4.00 -7.04 -15.85
N GLU A 106 4.37 -7.92 -14.93
CA GLU A 106 4.97 -9.21 -15.26
C GLU A 106 3.98 -10.12 -16.01
N LEU A 107 2.73 -10.19 -15.56
CA LEU A 107 1.66 -10.90 -16.29
C LEU A 107 1.50 -10.39 -17.71
N HIS A 108 1.54 -9.07 -17.91
CA HIS A 108 1.47 -8.47 -19.24
C HIS A 108 2.66 -8.89 -20.12
N ARG A 109 3.87 -8.90 -19.57
CA ARG A 109 5.11 -9.33 -20.25
C ARG A 109 5.00 -10.79 -20.71
N VAL A 110 4.65 -11.70 -19.80
CA VAL A 110 4.51 -13.15 -20.09
C VAL A 110 3.39 -13.40 -21.10
N LYS A 111 2.25 -12.71 -20.95
CA LYS A 111 1.15 -12.79 -21.91
C LYS A 111 1.61 -12.40 -23.31
N LYS A 112 2.37 -11.31 -23.47
CA LYS A 112 2.89 -10.89 -24.78
C LYS A 112 3.82 -11.94 -25.39
N ASN A 113 4.70 -12.54 -24.58
CA ASN A 113 5.59 -13.62 -25.02
C ASN A 113 4.81 -14.85 -25.50
N TYR A 114 3.80 -15.29 -24.74
CA TYR A 114 2.90 -16.38 -25.14
C TYR A 114 2.24 -16.13 -26.50
N HIS A 115 1.69 -14.94 -26.75
CA HIS A 115 1.07 -14.61 -28.04
C HIS A 115 2.08 -14.62 -29.19
N HIS A 116 3.30 -14.12 -28.94
CA HIS A 116 4.37 -14.14 -29.93
C HIS A 116 4.77 -15.57 -30.32
N LEU A 117 4.99 -16.44 -29.34
CA LEU A 117 5.34 -17.85 -29.57
C LEU A 117 4.17 -18.63 -30.18
N SER A 118 2.93 -18.30 -29.83
CA SER A 118 1.73 -18.88 -30.45
C SER A 118 1.68 -18.58 -31.95
N HIS A 119 2.01 -17.35 -32.35
CA HIS A 119 2.10 -16.99 -33.76
C HIS A 119 3.22 -17.75 -34.48
N ILE A 120 4.42 -17.83 -33.90
CA ILE A 120 5.55 -18.59 -34.46
C ILE A 120 5.19 -20.06 -34.67
N ALA A 121 4.62 -20.71 -33.64
CA ALA A 121 4.19 -22.10 -33.72
C ALA A 121 3.11 -22.30 -34.80
N SER A 122 2.22 -21.33 -34.99
CA SER A 122 1.20 -21.37 -36.06
C SER A 122 1.83 -21.37 -37.45
N VAL A 123 2.79 -20.47 -37.69
CA VAL A 123 3.52 -20.41 -38.96
C VAL A 123 4.34 -21.69 -39.18
N ALA A 124 4.92 -22.27 -38.12
CA ALA A 124 5.63 -23.54 -38.21
C ALA A 124 4.70 -24.71 -38.58
N ARG A 125 3.47 -24.74 -38.01
CA ARG A 125 2.43 -25.74 -38.35
C ARG A 125 2.05 -25.67 -39.82
N GLU A 126 1.79 -24.46 -40.33
CA GLU A 126 1.44 -24.24 -41.73
C GLU A 126 2.56 -24.73 -42.67
N LYS A 127 3.82 -24.35 -42.40
CA LYS A 127 4.97 -24.79 -43.21
C LYS A 127 5.18 -26.30 -43.19
N ALA A 128 4.98 -26.95 -42.03
CA ALA A 128 5.09 -28.39 -41.90
C ALA A 128 3.97 -29.11 -42.67
N ALA A 129 2.73 -28.63 -42.54
CA ALA A 129 1.57 -29.17 -43.26
C ALA A 129 1.72 -29.01 -44.79
N ASP A 130 2.20 -27.86 -45.25
CA ASP A 130 2.46 -27.61 -46.68
C ASP A 130 3.53 -28.56 -47.23
N ALA A 131 4.62 -28.76 -46.49
CA ALA A 131 5.69 -29.67 -46.91
C ALA A 131 5.21 -31.12 -46.96
N GLN A 132 4.38 -31.53 -46.00
CA GLN A 132 3.81 -32.87 -45.95
C GLN A 132 2.81 -33.08 -47.09
N THR A 133 1.94 -32.11 -47.37
CA THR A 133 1.02 -32.13 -48.50
C THR A 133 1.77 -32.22 -49.84
N ARG A 134 2.84 -31.42 -50.01
CA ARG A 134 3.70 -31.50 -51.21
C ARG A 134 4.38 -32.85 -51.35
N SER A 135 4.86 -33.42 -50.24
CA SER A 135 5.44 -34.76 -50.21
C SER A 135 4.42 -35.81 -50.64
N GLU A 136 3.21 -35.80 -50.08
CA GLU A 136 2.14 -36.75 -50.43
C GLU A 136 1.74 -36.65 -51.92
N ILE A 137 1.54 -35.43 -52.43
CA ILE A 137 1.22 -35.21 -53.85
C ILE A 137 2.34 -35.77 -54.75
N GLN A 138 3.60 -35.52 -54.41
CA GLN A 138 4.74 -36.05 -55.17
C GLN A 138 4.84 -37.57 -55.08
N THR A 139 4.50 -38.15 -53.92
CA THR A 139 4.51 -39.60 -53.72
C THR A 139 3.50 -40.27 -54.63
N ARG A 140 2.25 -39.77 -54.67
CA ARG A 140 1.19 -40.24 -55.58
C ARG A 140 1.56 -40.09 -57.07
N LYS A 141 2.20 -38.98 -57.45
CA LYS A 141 2.63 -38.73 -58.84
C LYS A 141 3.82 -39.60 -59.27
N SER A 142 4.72 -39.92 -58.34
CA SER A 142 5.95 -40.70 -58.63
C SER A 142 5.77 -42.21 -58.54
N GLU A 143 4.58 -42.71 -58.19
CA GLU A 143 4.20 -44.14 -58.31
C GLU A 143 4.36 -44.66 -59.76
N HIS A 144 4.34 -43.76 -60.76
CA HIS A 144 4.46 -44.08 -62.18
C HIS A 144 5.70 -43.44 -62.87
N GLY A 145 6.62 -42.82 -62.11
CA GLY A 145 7.71 -41.99 -62.65
C GLY A 145 9.14 -42.47 -62.34
N ILE A 146 10.05 -42.31 -63.31
CA ILE A 146 11.43 -42.85 -63.31
C ILE A 146 12.40 -42.09 -62.37
N PHE A 147 12.04 -40.89 -61.89
CA PHE A 147 12.89 -40.08 -60.99
C PHE A 147 12.46 -40.20 -59.51
N HIS A 148 13.37 -40.65 -58.66
CA HIS A 148 13.16 -40.80 -57.21
C HIS A 148 13.90 -39.73 -56.38
N PHE A 149 13.45 -38.47 -56.41
CA PHE A 149 13.92 -37.44 -55.45
C PHE A 149 13.25 -37.56 -54.07
N LYS A 150 13.00 -38.79 -53.60
CA LYS A 150 12.26 -39.05 -52.35
C LYS A 150 13.10 -38.73 -51.11
N SER A 151 14.41 -38.98 -51.15
CA SER A 151 15.31 -38.80 -50.00
C SER A 151 15.46 -37.33 -49.57
N GLY A 152 15.56 -36.40 -50.53
CA GLY A 152 15.63 -34.97 -50.25
C GLY A 152 14.34 -34.41 -49.66
N GLN A 153 13.19 -34.85 -50.16
CA GLN A 153 11.87 -34.45 -49.64
C GLN A 153 11.61 -34.99 -48.23
N HIS A 154 11.96 -36.26 -47.96
CA HIS A 154 11.88 -36.83 -46.62
C HIS A 154 12.76 -36.06 -45.62
N LYS A 155 14.00 -35.72 -46.01
CA LYS A 155 14.90 -34.90 -45.16
C LYS A 155 14.32 -33.52 -44.86
N MET A 156 13.73 -32.85 -45.85
CA MET A 156 13.12 -31.54 -45.65
C MET A 156 11.86 -31.60 -44.78
N THR A 157 11.00 -32.59 -44.99
CA THR A 157 9.80 -32.82 -44.16
C THR A 157 10.19 -33.12 -42.71
N ALA A 158 11.20 -33.98 -42.50
CA ALA A 158 11.74 -34.27 -41.17
C ALA A 158 12.31 -33.02 -40.49
N LYS A 159 13.03 -32.16 -41.22
CA LYS A 159 13.57 -30.90 -40.69
C LYS A 159 12.46 -29.92 -40.26
N LEU A 160 11.42 -29.77 -41.06
CA LEU A 160 10.29 -28.90 -40.73
C LEU A 160 9.45 -29.45 -39.58
N SER A 161 9.26 -30.77 -39.51
CA SER A 161 8.61 -31.43 -38.38
C SER A 161 9.41 -31.27 -37.07
N ALA A 162 10.74 -31.39 -37.11
CA ALA A 162 11.59 -31.13 -35.95
C ALA A 162 11.49 -29.66 -35.48
N ARG A 163 11.45 -28.70 -36.43
CA ARG A 163 11.23 -27.27 -36.12
C ARG A 163 9.85 -27.00 -35.54
N LEU A 164 8.82 -27.67 -36.04
CA LEU A 164 7.47 -27.59 -35.48
C LEU A 164 7.47 -28.04 -34.02
N LYS A 165 8.05 -29.21 -33.73
CA LYS A 165 8.14 -29.74 -32.36
C LYS A 165 8.84 -28.75 -31.42
N GLU A 166 9.99 -28.21 -31.83
CA GLU A 166 10.70 -27.19 -31.05
C GLU A 166 9.84 -25.95 -30.76
N CYS A 167 9.06 -25.48 -31.73
CA CYS A 167 8.17 -24.34 -31.53
C CYS A 167 6.98 -24.67 -30.61
N GLU A 168 6.44 -25.90 -30.69
CA GLU A 168 5.36 -26.36 -29.83
C GLU A 168 5.83 -26.55 -28.38
N ASP A 169 7.03 -27.09 -28.17
CA ASP A 169 7.63 -27.22 -26.84
C ASP A 169 7.78 -25.83 -26.18
N ARG A 170 8.34 -24.85 -26.91
CA ARG A 170 8.45 -23.46 -26.43
C ARG A 170 7.11 -22.79 -26.18
N LEU A 171 6.10 -23.06 -27.02
CA LEU A 171 4.74 -22.55 -26.80
C LEU A 171 4.12 -23.13 -25.53
N ASN A 172 4.32 -24.43 -25.28
CA ASN A 172 3.82 -25.09 -24.08
C ASN A 172 4.47 -24.52 -22.83
N GLU A 173 5.79 -24.31 -22.84
CA GLU A 173 6.51 -23.64 -21.75
C GLU A 173 5.94 -22.25 -21.47
N ALA A 174 5.81 -21.41 -22.50
CA ALA A 174 5.27 -20.05 -22.36
C ALA A 174 3.79 -20.03 -21.91
N ARG A 175 3.00 -21.02 -22.33
CA ARG A 175 1.61 -21.19 -21.87
C ARG A 175 1.56 -21.55 -20.39
N ASN A 176 2.41 -22.47 -19.94
CA ASN A 176 2.49 -22.87 -18.54
C ASN A 176 2.94 -21.70 -17.67
N GLU A 177 3.97 -20.97 -18.08
CA GLU A 177 4.42 -19.75 -17.42
C GLU A 177 3.29 -18.72 -17.31
N TYR A 178 2.56 -18.47 -18.41
CA TYR A 178 1.43 -17.54 -18.40
C TYR A 178 0.33 -17.97 -17.41
N LEU A 179 -0.04 -19.25 -17.39
CA LEU A 179 -1.07 -19.75 -16.48
C LEU A 179 -0.64 -19.68 -15.01
N LEU A 180 0.62 -20.02 -14.70
CA LEU A 180 1.17 -19.92 -13.35
C LEU A 180 1.20 -18.46 -12.87
N THR A 181 1.70 -17.54 -13.70
CA THR A 181 1.73 -16.11 -13.38
C THR A 181 0.32 -15.54 -13.21
N LEU A 182 -0.63 -15.97 -14.06
CA LEU A 182 -2.03 -15.56 -13.92
C LEU A 182 -2.65 -16.05 -12.60
N ALA A 183 -2.41 -17.30 -12.22
CA ALA A 183 -2.88 -17.85 -10.96
C ALA A 183 -2.27 -17.12 -9.76
N ALA A 184 -0.96 -16.83 -9.81
CA ALA A 184 -0.27 -16.07 -8.77
C ALA A 184 -0.83 -14.65 -8.63
N VAL A 185 -1.02 -13.93 -9.73
CA VAL A 185 -1.61 -12.58 -9.72
C VAL A 185 -3.04 -12.60 -9.18
N ASN A 186 -3.87 -13.57 -9.57
CA ASN A 186 -5.22 -13.69 -9.06
C ASN A 186 -5.24 -13.94 -7.55
N SER A 187 -4.37 -14.84 -7.06
CA SER A 187 -4.22 -15.10 -5.62
C SER A 187 -3.78 -13.85 -4.87
N HIS A 188 -2.78 -13.13 -5.40
CA HIS A 188 -2.28 -11.90 -4.80
C HIS A 188 -3.36 -10.80 -4.78
N HIS A 189 -4.13 -10.65 -5.85
CA HIS A 189 -5.22 -9.70 -5.93
C HIS A 189 -6.35 -10.02 -4.95
N GLN A 190 -6.70 -11.30 -4.79
CA GLN A 190 -7.68 -11.75 -3.81
C GLN A 190 -7.19 -11.47 -2.37
N HIS A 191 -5.94 -11.81 -2.06
CA HIS A 191 -5.34 -11.56 -0.76
C HIS A 191 -5.30 -10.06 -0.42
N TYR A 192 -4.89 -9.22 -1.39
CA TYR A 192 -4.88 -7.76 -1.22
C TYR A 192 -6.26 -7.21 -0.82
N HIS A 193 -7.32 -7.68 -1.47
CA HIS A 193 -8.68 -7.19 -1.24
C HIS A 193 -9.35 -7.80 0.00
N THR A 194 -9.01 -9.03 0.36
CA THR A 194 -9.67 -9.77 1.45
C THR A 194 -8.95 -9.63 2.78
N GLU A 195 -7.63 -9.44 2.77
CA GLU A 195 -6.79 -9.45 3.96
C GLU A 195 -6.06 -8.12 4.13
N ASP A 196 -5.14 -7.76 3.23
CA ASP A 196 -4.23 -6.62 3.42
C ASP A 196 -4.97 -5.29 3.57
N LEU A 197 -5.91 -5.00 2.67
CA LEU A 197 -6.63 -3.73 2.69
C LEU A 197 -7.54 -3.61 3.92
N PRO A 198 -8.38 -4.62 4.27
CA PRO A 198 -9.14 -4.60 5.52
C PRO A 198 -8.26 -4.46 6.77
N LEU A 199 -7.18 -5.24 6.89
CA LEU A 199 -6.28 -5.19 8.05
C LEU A 199 -5.65 -3.80 8.22
N LEU A 200 -5.15 -3.19 7.13
CA LEU A 200 -4.59 -1.84 7.18
C LEU A 200 -5.67 -0.79 7.51
N MET A 201 -6.91 -1.00 7.06
CA MET A 201 -8.04 -0.12 7.40
C MET A 201 -8.51 -0.28 8.85
N GLU A 202 -8.49 -1.50 9.40
CA GLU A 202 -8.85 -1.78 10.79
C GLU A 202 -7.78 -1.27 11.76
N VAL A 203 -6.49 -1.46 11.43
CA VAL A 203 -5.41 -0.80 12.16
C VAL A 203 -5.57 0.71 12.12
N ARG A 204 -6.10 1.31 11.06
CA ARG A 204 -6.41 2.75 11.08
C ARG A 204 -7.67 3.11 11.88
N ASN A 205 -8.76 2.35 11.76
CA ASN A 205 -10.07 2.68 12.36
C ASN A 205 -10.14 2.37 13.87
N SER A 206 -9.51 1.29 14.33
CA SER A 206 -9.31 1.03 15.77
C SER A 206 -8.58 2.18 16.47
N HIS A 207 -7.86 3.01 15.71
CA HIS A 207 -7.16 4.18 16.21
C HIS A 207 -8.06 5.43 16.29
N THR A 208 -9.06 5.61 15.42
CA THR A 208 -10.03 6.72 15.57
C THR A 208 -10.83 6.58 16.86
N ASP A 209 -11.28 5.36 17.15
CA ASP A 209 -12.16 5.10 18.30
C ASP A 209 -11.40 5.23 19.64
N GLN A 210 -10.11 4.90 19.68
CA GLN A 210 -9.27 5.09 20.87
C GLN A 210 -8.90 6.55 21.13
N VAL A 211 -8.75 7.38 20.10
CA VAL A 211 -8.52 8.83 20.28
C VAL A 211 -9.78 9.49 20.82
N GLU A 212 -10.94 9.12 20.30
CA GLU A 212 -12.23 9.67 20.72
C GLU A 212 -12.53 9.29 22.18
N ALA A 213 -12.35 8.01 22.55
CA ALA A 213 -12.52 7.55 23.92
C ALA A 213 -11.56 8.23 24.92
N ARG A 214 -10.29 8.44 24.55
CA ARG A 214 -9.30 9.09 25.43
C ARG A 214 -9.51 10.61 25.52
N ALA A 215 -10.03 11.25 24.47
CA ALA A 215 -10.44 12.65 24.51
C ALA A 215 -11.64 12.84 25.44
N SER A 216 -12.64 11.95 25.40
CA SER A 216 -13.80 11.99 26.31
C SER A 216 -13.42 11.83 27.79
N HIS A 217 -12.37 11.05 28.09
CA HIS A 217 -11.87 10.85 29.46
C HIS A 217 -11.03 12.02 30.01
N ILE A 218 -10.58 12.97 29.17
CA ILE A 218 -9.85 14.17 29.61
C ILE A 218 -10.81 15.34 29.90
N TRP A 219 -12.05 15.27 29.41
CA TRP A 219 -13.09 16.30 29.58
C TRP A 219 -14.17 15.95 30.62
N LEU A 220 -14.02 14.82 31.33
CA LEU A 220 -14.79 14.42 32.53
C LEU A 220 -13.86 14.46 33.74
#